data_AF-A0A813BDU1-F1
#
_entry.id   AF-A0A813BDU1-F1
#
_cell.length_a   1.000
_cell.length_b   1.000
_cell.length_c   1.000
_cell.angle_alpha   90.00
_cell.angle_beta   90.00
_cell.angle_gamma   90.00
#
_symmetry.space_group_name_H-M   'P 1'
#
loop_
_entity.id
_entity.type
_entity.pdbx_description
1 polymer ?
#
loop_
_entity_poly.entity_id
_entity_poly.type
_entity_poly.pdbx_seq_one_letter_code
_entity_poly.pdbx_strand_id
1 'polypeptide(L)'
;MLSSLRLARIHPFDGAFVILLQEIITDTGKHFAEEKGIQLFAGKLEADWRGTGIAHTGDVLRTSCKMLRGACSCALRYEDLKFLATSAHVPHHATIEATDEILDSLSQQLRHVHKAVLGVDANETFHQATDGKAAHGDPEQMIHKSSHFPYNTRFQPRRIDYIMLKHLPSIQGDVLAHRDVASSDHEPIWVQIEITSTTHRPSEHAPEWGSRRLRGPTEVKAILDQPILRGDSLAMLTKTAIAITVPGKVLPHFEESINLKQLRCRAIRQPPGRERRQMWKEVCRSHTREHRKWRQKLLDRTAIGDWTAKKALLQSTRNHDWALPLTDDPSWKESLSTHFAGIFQKQRAALVDAAFAKIDKELALRCKAHPWRPFTMEEMLKVRKRWKNGRSCGPDLVSHEAMKALLPHPYWGEVMRELFSDMLYTAKIPQSIERGVSILLAKNSRVELLMILRRVCRVAFDFGIEMYVAKLDIRKAFDSVFQESMALRVQEHVDVQGGMPWEARAWVSLLRSDTLTVTFCGENLVLRQTNGVRQGSPDSPVAFGSVVARDLDECLGEAKTFKPLENDPPPED
;
A
#
# COMPACT_ATOMS: atom_id res chain seq x y z
N MET A 1 -2.08 20.42 3.30
CA MET A 1 -1.17 21.00 2.31
C MET A 1 -1.45 20.47 0.91
N LEU A 2 -1.42 19.14 0.70
CA LEU A 2 -1.67 18.49 -0.59
C LEU A 2 -3.03 18.82 -1.23
N SER A 3 -4.12 18.71 -0.48
CA SER A 3 -5.45 19.16 -0.91
C SER A 3 -5.46 20.61 -1.42
N SER A 4 -4.73 21.53 -0.79
CA SER A 4 -4.63 22.92 -1.25
C SER A 4 -3.91 23.04 -2.60
N LEU A 5 -2.83 22.27 -2.84
CA LEU A 5 -2.08 22.30 -4.10
C LEU A 5 -2.95 21.94 -5.31
N ARG A 6 -3.88 20.99 -5.12
CA ARG A 6 -4.78 20.52 -6.18
C ARG A 6 -6.09 21.30 -6.28
N LEU A 7 -6.76 21.53 -5.14
CA LEU A 7 -8.06 22.22 -5.12
C LEU A 7 -7.94 23.67 -5.54
N ALA A 8 -6.80 24.30 -5.22
CA ALA A 8 -6.50 25.67 -5.55
C ALA A 8 -5.88 25.81 -6.96
N ARG A 9 -5.51 24.70 -7.63
CA ARG A 9 -4.80 24.72 -8.94
C ARG A 9 -3.62 25.70 -8.92
N ILE A 10 -2.76 25.59 -7.92
CA ILE A 10 -1.46 26.29 -7.94
C ILE A 10 -0.65 25.82 -9.17
N HIS A 11 -0.90 24.58 -9.63
CA HIS A 11 -0.49 24.09 -10.94
C HIS A 11 -1.65 24.25 -11.95
N PRO A 12 -1.48 25.03 -13.02
CA PRO A 12 -2.47 25.15 -14.10
C PRO A 12 -2.32 24.07 -15.19
N PHE A 13 -1.36 23.16 -15.06
CA PHE A 13 -0.96 22.21 -16.12
C PHE A 13 -1.59 20.83 -15.94
N ASP A 14 -1.90 20.16 -17.05
CA ASP A 14 -2.54 18.82 -17.05
C ASP A 14 -1.53 17.65 -16.96
N GLY A 15 -0.22 17.93 -17.04
CA GLY A 15 0.86 16.93 -17.03
C GLY A 15 1.50 16.66 -15.67
N ALA A 16 2.48 15.75 -15.66
CA ALA A 16 3.33 15.44 -14.51
C ALA A 16 4.01 16.70 -13.96
N PHE A 17 4.12 16.84 -12.65
CA PHE A 17 4.78 18.00 -12.06
C PHE A 17 5.55 17.68 -10.77
N VAL A 18 6.48 18.57 -10.46
CA VAL A 18 7.20 18.64 -9.18
C VAL A 18 7.06 20.08 -8.64
N ILE A 19 6.63 20.21 -7.39
CA ILE A 19 6.50 21.47 -6.67
C ILE A 19 7.55 21.48 -5.55
N LEU A 20 8.34 22.54 -5.53
CA LEU A 20 9.30 22.83 -4.48
C LEU A 20 8.65 23.84 -3.54
N LEU A 21 8.50 23.46 -2.27
CA LEU A 21 7.83 24.25 -1.24
C LEU A 21 8.86 24.73 -0.23
N GLN A 22 8.88 26.05 -0.03
CA GLN A 22 9.72 26.74 0.95
C GLN A 22 8.86 27.25 2.12
N GLU A 23 9.50 27.55 3.25
CA GLU A 23 8.88 28.05 4.49
C GLU A 23 7.63 27.30 5.00
N ILE A 24 7.58 25.98 4.84
CA ILE A 24 6.40 25.22 5.27
C ILE A 24 6.35 25.06 6.80
N ILE A 25 5.14 25.10 7.36
CA ILE A 25 4.91 24.78 8.78
C ILE A 25 4.81 23.26 8.90
N THR A 26 5.81 22.66 9.54
CA THR A 26 5.92 21.22 9.78
C THR A 26 6.70 20.94 11.07
N ASP A 27 6.48 19.78 11.66
CA ASP A 27 7.24 19.30 12.82
C ASP A 27 8.66 18.87 12.42
N THR A 28 9.57 18.84 13.39
CA THR A 28 10.96 18.35 13.19
C THR A 28 10.96 16.89 12.70
N GLY A 29 11.88 16.58 11.78
CA GLY A 29 12.02 15.26 11.18
C GLY A 29 11.50 15.18 9.75
N LYS A 30 11.39 13.94 9.25
CA LYS A 30 10.91 13.61 7.90
C LYS A 30 9.43 13.22 7.97
N HIS A 31 8.63 13.84 7.11
CA HIS A 31 7.21 13.59 6.97
C HIS A 31 6.87 13.25 5.53
N PHE A 32 5.97 12.31 5.37
CA PHE A 32 5.46 11.91 4.06
C PHE A 32 3.94 12.02 4.07
N ALA A 33 3.36 12.35 2.92
CA ALA A 33 1.92 12.33 2.75
C ALA A 33 1.56 11.97 1.32
N GLU A 34 0.42 11.31 1.14
CA GLU A 34 -0.16 11.05 -0.17
C GLU A 34 -1.65 11.42 -0.15
N GLU A 35 -2.09 12.21 -1.13
CA GLU A 35 -3.49 12.56 -1.28
C GLU A 35 -3.87 12.61 -2.76
N LYS A 36 -4.77 11.70 -3.16
CA LYS A 36 -5.35 11.63 -4.52
C LYS A 36 -4.30 11.59 -5.64
N GLY A 37 -3.19 10.85 -5.47
CA GLY A 37 -2.15 10.72 -6.49
C GLY A 37 -1.15 11.88 -6.54
N ILE A 38 -1.11 12.72 -5.52
CA ILE A 38 0.04 13.61 -5.25
C ILE A 38 0.75 13.07 -4.01
N GLN A 39 2.07 12.94 -4.11
CA GLN A 39 2.95 12.55 -3.03
C GLN A 39 3.70 13.79 -2.53
N LEU A 40 3.92 13.89 -1.22
CA LEU A 40 4.68 14.94 -0.57
C LEU A 40 5.76 14.32 0.31
N PHE A 41 6.97 14.83 0.17
CA PHE A 41 8.03 14.73 1.17
C PHE A 41 8.23 16.12 1.79
N ALA A 42 8.22 16.21 3.11
CA ALA A 42 8.32 17.47 3.83
C ALA A 42 9.05 17.27 5.15
N GLY A 43 9.70 18.31 5.67
CA GLY A 43 10.35 18.20 6.96
C GLY A 43 11.19 19.41 7.32
N LYS A 44 11.81 19.32 8.49
CA LYS A 44 12.80 20.30 8.96
C LYS A 44 13.78 19.67 9.94
N LEU A 45 15.01 20.18 10.02
CA LEU A 45 15.92 19.82 11.09
C LEU A 45 15.57 20.60 12.36
N GLU A 46 16.08 20.17 13.51
CA GLU A 46 15.79 20.78 14.80
C GLU A 46 16.23 22.26 14.87
N ALA A 47 17.35 22.58 14.23
CA ALA A 47 17.87 23.94 14.11
C ALA A 47 17.09 24.82 13.12
N ASP A 48 16.21 24.25 12.29
CA ASP A 48 15.49 25.01 11.27
C ASP A 48 14.19 25.62 11.84
N TRP A 49 14.00 26.91 11.60
CA TRP A 49 12.78 27.63 11.99
C TRP A 49 11.54 27.13 11.23
N ARG A 50 11.65 27.04 9.90
CA ARG A 50 10.62 26.53 8.98
C ARG A 50 11.14 25.31 8.22
N GLY A 51 10.22 24.49 7.73
CA GLY A 51 10.55 23.35 6.90
C GLY A 51 10.57 23.65 5.41
N THR A 52 10.96 22.65 4.66
CA THR A 52 10.87 22.61 3.20
C THR A 52 10.14 21.33 2.77
N GLY A 53 9.59 21.34 1.57
CA GLY A 53 8.95 20.15 1.01
C GLY A 53 9.05 20.06 -0.50
N ILE A 54 8.84 18.85 -1.01
CA ILE A 54 8.78 18.51 -2.42
C ILE A 54 7.51 17.70 -2.62
N ALA A 55 6.58 18.23 -3.42
CA ALA A 55 5.38 17.51 -3.84
C ALA A 55 5.49 17.12 -5.30
N HIS A 56 5.00 15.94 -5.69
CA HIS A 56 4.98 15.51 -7.08
C HIS A 56 3.79 14.61 -7.37
N THR A 57 3.44 14.49 -8.64
CA THR A 57 2.40 13.58 -9.11
C THR A 57 2.85 12.12 -9.01
N GLY A 58 1.89 11.19 -8.93
CA GLY A 58 2.15 9.76 -8.70
C GLY A 58 2.76 9.00 -9.88
N ASP A 59 2.80 9.62 -11.06
CA ASP A 59 3.55 9.19 -12.24
C ASP A 59 5.06 9.49 -12.13
N VAL A 60 5.47 10.38 -11.22
CA VAL A 60 6.88 10.60 -10.87
C VAL A 60 7.27 9.64 -9.75
N LEU A 61 8.18 8.72 -10.05
CA LEU A 61 8.75 7.79 -9.09
C LEU A 61 9.80 8.47 -8.23
N ARG A 62 9.67 8.34 -6.91
CA ARG A 62 10.66 8.82 -5.95
C ARG A 62 11.55 7.67 -5.51
N THR A 63 12.87 7.87 -5.51
CA THR A 63 13.84 6.82 -5.20
C THR A 63 14.67 7.08 -3.94
N SER A 64 14.79 8.33 -3.49
CA SER A 64 15.43 8.65 -2.21
C SER A 64 15.11 10.07 -1.74
N CYS A 65 15.09 10.27 -0.42
CA CYS A 65 14.81 11.57 0.20
C CYS A 65 15.82 11.92 1.30
N LYS A 66 16.32 13.16 1.28
CA LYS A 66 17.27 13.66 2.28
C LYS A 66 16.81 15.01 2.84
N MET A 67 16.87 15.15 4.15
CA MET A 67 16.77 16.44 4.81
C MET A 67 18.17 17.04 4.92
N LEU A 68 18.27 18.31 4.59
CA LEU A 68 19.47 19.13 4.66
C LEU A 68 19.15 20.34 5.56
N ARG A 69 20.17 21.10 5.95
CA ARG A 69 19.94 22.34 6.70
C ARG A 69 19.26 23.36 5.79
N GLY A 70 18.12 23.89 6.22
CA GLY A 70 17.31 24.81 5.41
C GLY A 70 16.76 24.23 4.10
N ALA A 71 16.86 22.91 3.86
CA ALA A 71 16.51 22.33 2.57
C ALA A 71 16.08 20.86 2.64
N CYS A 72 15.47 20.37 1.57
CA CYS A 72 15.18 18.96 1.39
C CYS A 72 15.39 18.57 -0.08
N SER A 73 15.80 17.34 -0.31
CA SER A 73 16.08 16.81 -1.65
C SER A 73 15.39 15.47 -1.87
N CYS A 74 14.87 15.26 -3.08
CA CYS A 74 14.29 14.02 -3.57
C CYS A 74 14.97 13.61 -4.87
N ALA A 75 15.48 12.38 -4.95
CA ALA A 75 15.82 11.77 -6.22
C ALA A 75 14.53 11.29 -6.89
N LEU A 76 14.26 11.81 -8.08
CA LEU A 76 13.04 11.59 -8.84
C LEU A 76 13.36 10.95 -10.18
N ARG A 77 12.44 10.10 -10.62
CA ARG A 77 12.45 9.47 -11.93
C ARG A 77 11.09 9.66 -12.57
N TYR A 78 11.09 10.22 -13.77
CA TYR A 78 9.91 10.29 -14.62
C TYR A 78 10.30 9.71 -15.98
N GLU A 79 9.67 8.61 -16.38
CA GLU A 79 10.08 7.81 -17.54
C GLU A 79 11.58 7.41 -17.44
N ASP A 80 12.40 7.78 -18.42
CA ASP A 80 13.85 7.57 -18.43
C ASP A 80 14.64 8.72 -17.78
N LEU A 81 13.98 9.83 -17.47
CA LEU A 81 14.62 10.98 -16.85
C LEU A 81 14.80 10.72 -15.35
N LYS A 82 16.06 10.59 -14.92
CA LYS A 82 16.45 10.63 -13.50
C LYS A 82 17.07 11.98 -13.16
N PHE A 83 16.60 12.60 -12.09
CA PHE A 83 17.08 13.90 -11.63
C PHE A 83 16.91 14.08 -10.12
N LEU A 84 17.67 15.01 -9.53
CA LEU A 84 17.48 15.42 -8.14
C LEU A 84 16.65 16.70 -8.08
N ALA A 85 15.54 16.68 -7.35
CA ALA A 85 14.78 17.88 -7.00
C ALA A 85 15.20 18.34 -5.59
N THR A 86 15.50 19.61 -5.40
CA THR A 86 15.87 20.19 -4.11
C THR A 86 15.08 21.46 -3.84
N SER A 87 14.38 21.51 -2.71
CA SER A 87 13.72 22.73 -2.21
C SER A 87 14.54 23.29 -1.06
N ALA A 88 14.93 24.56 -1.14
CA ALA A 88 15.79 25.23 -0.17
C ALA A 88 15.24 26.60 0.22
N HIS A 89 15.47 27.00 1.46
CA HIS A 89 15.11 28.30 1.99
C HIS A 89 16.28 28.87 2.80
N VAL A 90 16.64 30.12 2.50
CA VAL A 90 17.66 30.88 3.22
C VAL A 90 16.95 31.95 4.07
N PRO A 91 16.89 31.77 5.40
CA PRO A 91 16.17 32.69 6.29
C PRO A 91 16.73 34.11 6.22
N HIS A 92 15.84 35.12 6.27
CA HIS A 92 16.25 36.54 6.31
C HIS A 92 17.11 36.93 7.52
N HIS A 93 17.10 36.11 8.58
CA HIS A 93 17.89 36.31 9.80
C HIS A 93 19.05 35.32 9.92
N ALA A 94 19.38 34.58 8.85
CA ALA A 94 20.56 33.75 8.82
C ALA A 94 21.82 34.63 8.96
N THR A 95 22.75 34.21 9.81
CA THR A 95 24.10 34.79 9.84
C THR A 95 24.86 34.37 8.58
N ILE A 96 25.95 35.08 8.24
CA ILE A 96 26.82 34.71 7.11
C ILE A 96 27.26 33.25 7.24
N GLU A 97 27.72 32.85 8.43
CA GLU A 97 28.10 31.46 8.71
C GLU A 97 26.95 30.47 8.47
N ALA A 98 25.73 30.79 8.92
CA ALA A 98 24.57 29.93 8.71
C ALA A 98 24.18 29.84 7.22
N THR A 99 24.32 30.93 6.47
CA THR A 99 24.10 30.94 5.02
C THR A 99 25.15 30.08 4.32
N ASP A 100 26.43 30.21 4.67
CA ASP A 100 27.52 29.40 4.12
C ASP A 100 27.29 27.91 4.39
N GLU A 101 26.87 27.54 5.60
CA GLU A 101 26.56 26.14 5.94
C GLU A 101 25.40 25.57 5.12
N ILE A 102 24.35 26.38 4.85
CA ILE A 102 23.23 25.98 3.98
C ILE A 102 23.72 25.78 2.54
N LEU A 103 24.47 26.75 2.01
CA LEU A 103 25.00 26.70 0.63
C LEU A 103 25.99 25.55 0.43
N ASP A 104 26.86 25.28 1.40
CA ASP A 104 27.77 24.14 1.38
C ASP A 104 27.03 22.81 1.39
N SER A 105 25.97 22.69 2.20
CA SER A 105 25.13 21.49 2.23
C SER A 105 24.47 21.22 0.87
N LEU A 106 23.96 22.29 0.23
CA LEU A 106 23.38 22.22 -1.12
C LEU A 106 24.45 21.86 -2.17
N SER A 107 25.62 22.48 -2.10
CA SER A 107 26.74 22.23 -3.01
C SER A 107 27.20 20.77 -2.95
N GLN A 108 27.40 20.23 -1.75
CA GLN A 108 27.76 18.82 -1.56
C GLN A 108 26.71 17.87 -2.16
N GLN A 109 25.42 18.19 -1.95
CA GLN A 109 24.34 17.37 -2.48
C GLN A 109 24.27 17.41 -4.02
N LEU A 110 24.55 18.56 -4.63
CA LEU A 110 24.43 18.76 -6.08
C LEU A 110 25.70 18.40 -6.86
N ARG A 111 26.87 18.31 -6.20
CA ARG A 111 28.18 18.10 -6.85
C ARG A 111 28.21 16.85 -7.72
N HIS A 112 27.75 15.71 -7.19
CA HIS A 112 27.84 14.40 -7.85
C HIS A 112 26.62 14.05 -8.70
N VAL A 113 25.63 14.94 -8.78
CA VAL A 113 24.40 14.69 -9.51
C VAL A 113 24.52 15.22 -10.93
N HIS A 114 24.20 14.36 -11.92
CA HIS A 114 24.22 14.76 -13.32
C HIS A 114 23.05 15.69 -13.67
N LYS A 115 21.81 15.41 -13.26
CA LYS A 115 20.63 16.24 -13.57
C LYS A 115 19.95 16.71 -12.30
N ALA A 116 19.68 18.01 -12.15
CA ALA A 116 19.04 18.53 -10.95
C ALA A 116 18.16 19.77 -11.17
N VAL A 117 17.15 19.93 -10.33
CA VAL A 117 16.30 21.11 -10.19
C VAL A 117 16.47 21.61 -8.75
N LEU A 118 16.78 22.89 -8.59
CA LEU A 118 16.92 23.54 -7.29
C LEU A 118 15.97 24.74 -7.24
N GLY A 119 15.06 24.73 -6.27
CA GLY A 119 14.17 25.85 -5.97
C GLY A 119 14.61 26.50 -4.67
N VAL A 120 14.96 27.78 -4.71
CA VAL A 120 15.49 28.52 -3.57
C VAL A 120 14.62 29.73 -3.31
N ASP A 121 14.19 29.89 -2.06
CA ASP A 121 13.71 31.18 -1.54
C ASP A 121 14.86 31.82 -0.76
N ALA A 122 15.43 32.90 -1.30
CA ALA A 122 16.54 33.62 -0.70
C ALA A 122 16.22 35.11 -0.66
N ASN A 123 16.38 35.71 0.52
CA ASN A 123 16.17 37.14 0.71
C ASN A 123 17.28 38.04 0.11
N GLU A 124 18.25 37.44 -0.58
CA GLU A 124 19.36 38.11 -1.27
C GLU A 124 19.11 38.14 -2.79
N THR A 125 19.49 39.25 -3.43
CA THR A 125 19.47 39.38 -4.89
C THR A 125 20.69 38.70 -5.50
N PHE A 126 20.50 37.64 -6.28
CA PHE A 126 21.56 37.07 -7.12
C PHE A 126 21.80 37.98 -8.34
N HIS A 127 23.05 38.40 -8.56
CA HIS A 127 23.45 39.12 -9.76
C HIS A 127 23.70 38.15 -10.93
N GLN A 128 23.37 38.58 -12.15
CA GLN A 128 23.70 37.85 -13.37
C GLN A 128 25.22 37.79 -13.51
N ALA A 129 25.79 36.60 -13.72
CA ALA A 129 27.23 36.45 -13.93
C ALA A 129 27.66 37.24 -15.17
N THR A 130 28.50 38.26 -14.98
CA THR A 130 28.96 39.15 -16.06
C THR A 130 30.11 38.57 -16.88
N ASP A 131 30.67 37.42 -16.52
CA ASP A 131 31.81 36.85 -17.23
C ASP A 131 31.69 35.33 -17.43
N GLY A 132 32.13 34.89 -18.61
CA GLY A 132 31.71 33.67 -19.26
C GLY A 132 32.07 32.36 -18.56
N LYS A 133 31.27 31.34 -18.89
CA LYS A 133 31.28 29.93 -18.45
C LYS A 133 30.34 29.61 -17.28
N ALA A 134 29.04 29.81 -17.50
CA ALA A 134 27.98 29.01 -16.87
C ALA A 134 27.01 28.53 -17.96
N ALA A 135 26.42 27.36 -17.73
CA ALA A 135 25.93 26.43 -18.72
C ALA A 135 24.79 26.94 -19.63
N HIS A 136 24.80 26.51 -20.90
CA HIS A 136 23.63 26.56 -21.77
C HIS A 136 22.44 25.87 -21.08
N GLY A 137 21.40 26.62 -20.74
CA GLY A 137 20.14 26.06 -20.23
C GLY A 137 19.39 26.84 -19.15
N ASP A 138 19.82 28.04 -18.76
CA ASP A 138 18.98 28.88 -17.88
C ASP A 138 17.68 29.23 -18.62
N PRO A 139 16.50 28.87 -18.08
CA PRO A 139 15.23 29.25 -18.69
C PRO A 139 15.17 30.77 -18.80
N GLU A 140 14.56 31.30 -19.88
CA GLU A 140 14.16 32.71 -19.97
C GLU A 140 13.10 33.01 -18.90
N GLN A 141 13.52 33.09 -17.64
CA GLN A 141 12.67 33.52 -16.55
C GLN A 141 12.48 35.02 -16.65
N MET A 142 11.28 35.49 -16.36
CA MET A 142 11.00 36.91 -16.23
C MET A 142 11.58 37.43 -14.89
N ILE A 143 12.92 37.55 -14.82
CA ILE A 143 13.67 37.94 -13.61
C ILE A 143 13.22 39.31 -13.09
N HIS A 144 12.73 40.19 -13.98
CA HIS A 144 12.20 41.50 -13.65
C HIS A 144 10.84 41.45 -12.90
N LYS A 145 10.12 40.33 -12.94
CA LYS A 145 8.84 40.18 -12.22
C LYS A 145 9.09 39.79 -10.76
N SER A 146 8.50 40.56 -9.85
CA SER A 146 8.48 40.25 -8.42
C SER A 146 7.80 38.91 -8.15
N SER A 147 8.40 38.08 -7.32
CA SER A 147 7.79 36.85 -6.80
C SER A 147 7.20 37.06 -5.42
N HIS A 148 7.76 37.93 -4.57
CA HIS A 148 7.31 38.15 -3.20
C HIS A 148 6.66 39.52 -2.99
N PHE A 149 5.55 39.52 -2.25
CA PHE A 149 4.71 40.68 -1.96
C PHE A 149 4.47 40.83 -0.45
N PRO A 150 5.29 41.63 0.25
CA PRO A 150 5.31 41.66 1.71
C PRO A 150 3.98 42.07 2.32
N TYR A 151 3.61 41.45 3.45
CA TYR A 151 2.41 41.83 4.20
C TYR A 151 2.44 43.29 4.68
N ASN A 152 3.62 43.80 5.03
CA ASN A 152 3.81 45.20 5.36
C ASN A 152 3.95 46.00 4.06
N THR A 153 2.90 46.74 3.72
CA THR A 153 2.78 47.53 2.48
C THR A 153 3.76 48.69 2.38
N ARG A 154 4.56 48.96 3.42
CA ARG A 154 5.68 49.91 3.35
C ARG A 154 6.86 49.35 2.55
N PHE A 155 6.99 48.03 2.46
CA PHE A 155 8.01 47.37 1.65
C PHE A 155 7.49 47.16 0.23
N GLN A 156 8.39 47.32 -0.75
CA GLN A 156 8.06 47.10 -2.14
C GLN A 156 8.15 45.60 -2.51
N PRO A 157 7.32 45.12 -3.45
CA PRO A 157 7.46 43.78 -4.00
C PRO A 157 8.84 43.54 -4.63
N ARG A 158 9.38 42.32 -4.48
CA ARG A 158 10.73 41.96 -4.94
C ARG A 158 10.81 40.52 -5.46
N ARG A 159 11.89 40.17 -6.14
CA ARG A 159 12.21 38.80 -6.55
C ARG A 159 13.09 38.14 -5.49
N ILE A 160 12.61 37.05 -4.89
CA ILE A 160 13.37 36.26 -3.89
C ILE A 160 13.32 34.75 -4.15
N ASP A 161 12.40 34.30 -5.00
CA ASP A 161 12.34 32.90 -5.39
C ASP A 161 13.13 32.68 -6.68
N TYR A 162 13.88 31.59 -6.74
CA TYR A 162 14.73 31.23 -7.86
C TYR A 162 14.55 29.74 -8.16
N ILE A 163 14.55 29.40 -9.44
CA ILE A 163 14.64 28.01 -9.90
C ILE A 163 15.89 27.90 -10.77
N MET A 164 16.79 27.00 -10.38
CA MET A 164 18.03 26.70 -11.08
C MET A 164 17.97 25.27 -11.63
N LEU A 165 18.51 25.07 -12.83
CA LEU A 165 18.55 23.78 -13.51
C LEU A 165 19.99 23.37 -13.79
N LYS A 166 20.31 22.09 -13.53
CA LYS A 166 21.60 21.49 -13.87
C LYS A 166 21.39 20.40 -14.92
N HIS A 167 21.97 20.60 -16.11
CA HIS A 167 21.90 19.67 -17.26
C HIS A 167 20.49 19.16 -17.59
N LEU A 168 19.49 20.03 -17.41
CA LEU A 168 18.10 19.81 -17.80
C LEU A 168 17.72 20.90 -18.81
N PRO A 169 17.34 20.52 -20.05
CA PRO A 169 16.84 21.50 -21.01
C PRO A 169 15.50 22.05 -20.53
N SER A 170 15.31 23.36 -20.69
CA SER A 170 14.05 24.04 -20.41
C SER A 170 13.64 24.89 -21.59
N ILE A 171 12.33 24.99 -21.80
CA ILE A 171 11.75 25.69 -22.97
C ILE A 171 11.10 27.01 -22.53
N GLN A 172 10.53 27.05 -21.33
CA GLN A 172 9.74 28.18 -20.86
C GLN A 172 9.79 28.30 -19.34
N GLY A 173 9.76 29.51 -18.81
CA GLY A 173 9.46 29.79 -17.40
C GLY A 173 8.71 31.10 -17.23
N ASP A 174 7.90 31.21 -16.18
CA ASP A 174 7.21 32.46 -15.83
C ASP A 174 6.99 32.58 -14.31
N VAL A 175 6.67 33.79 -13.88
CA VAL A 175 6.09 34.06 -12.57
C VAL A 175 4.57 34.11 -12.74
N LEU A 176 3.87 33.15 -12.15
CA LEU A 176 2.43 33.04 -12.28
C LEU A 176 1.71 34.06 -11.39
N ALA A 177 0.41 34.28 -11.62
CA ALA A 177 -0.44 35.17 -10.80
C ALA A 177 -1.44 34.36 -9.96
N HIS A 178 -0.92 33.59 -9.00
CA HIS A 178 -1.65 32.66 -8.15
C HIS A 178 -1.46 32.87 -6.63
N ARG A 179 -0.79 33.93 -6.17
CA ARG A 179 -0.67 34.25 -4.73
C ARG A 179 -2.01 34.35 -4.02
N ASP A 180 -3.05 34.83 -4.71
CA ASP A 180 -4.40 34.98 -4.16
C ASP A 180 -5.07 33.64 -3.84
N VAL A 181 -4.51 32.56 -4.41
CA VAL A 181 -5.01 31.20 -4.36
C VAL A 181 -4.24 30.38 -3.30
N ALA A 182 -2.96 30.67 -3.12
CA ALA A 182 -2.13 30.11 -2.07
C ALA A 182 -2.29 30.89 -0.74
N SER A 183 -1.99 30.25 0.38
CA SER A 183 -1.78 30.97 1.65
C SER A 183 -0.32 31.44 1.72
N SER A 184 0.11 32.18 0.70
CA SER A 184 1.47 32.65 0.52
C SER A 184 1.46 34.11 0.07
N ASP A 185 2.48 34.85 0.46
CA ASP A 185 2.87 36.17 -0.06
C ASP A 185 3.72 36.07 -1.34
N HIS A 186 3.98 34.85 -1.82
CA HIS A 186 4.73 34.59 -3.04
C HIS A 186 3.81 34.20 -4.21
N GLU A 187 4.21 34.64 -5.39
CA GLU A 187 3.77 34.13 -6.67
C GLU A 187 4.58 32.88 -7.04
N PRO A 188 3.93 31.79 -7.48
CA PRO A 188 4.66 30.59 -7.84
C PRO A 188 5.46 30.82 -9.12
N ILE A 189 6.73 30.42 -9.08
CA ILE A 189 7.59 30.33 -10.26
C ILE A 189 7.43 28.95 -10.85
N TRP A 190 7.27 28.89 -12.17
CA TRP A 190 7.21 27.63 -12.89
C TRP A 190 8.24 27.62 -14.03
N VAL A 191 8.70 26.42 -14.36
CA VAL A 191 9.60 26.15 -15.48
C VAL A 191 9.15 24.84 -16.16
N GLN A 192 9.09 24.84 -17.49
CA GLN A 192 8.89 23.65 -18.29
C GLN A 192 10.22 22.97 -18.60
N ILE A 193 10.33 21.69 -18.24
CA ILE A 193 11.50 20.86 -18.55
C ILE A 193 11.18 20.03 -19.79
N GLU A 194 12.08 20.04 -20.77
CA GLU A 194 11.95 19.22 -21.97
C GLU A 194 12.46 17.80 -21.72
N ILE A 195 11.67 16.81 -22.14
CA ILE A 195 12.03 15.40 -22.06
C ILE A 195 12.24 14.90 -23.49
N THR A 196 13.51 14.76 -23.89
CA THR A 196 13.90 14.12 -25.14
C THR A 196 13.96 12.60 -24.94
N SER A 197 12.80 11.94 -24.88
CA SER A 197 12.70 10.47 -25.03
C SER A 197 11.35 10.06 -25.59
N THR A 198 11.37 8.95 -26.34
CA THR A 198 10.26 8.35 -27.10
C THR A 198 9.11 7.89 -26.21
N THR A 199 7.91 8.32 -26.62
CA THR A 199 6.58 7.91 -26.16
C THR A 199 6.52 6.57 -25.44
N HIS A 200 6.27 6.62 -24.13
CA HIS A 200 5.52 5.59 -23.45
C HIS A 200 4.25 6.21 -22.87
N ARG A 201 3.10 5.63 -23.22
CA ARG A 201 1.82 5.97 -22.59
C ARG A 201 1.91 5.73 -21.07
N PRO A 202 1.19 6.52 -20.24
CA PRO A 202 1.06 6.21 -18.82
C PRO A 202 0.60 4.77 -18.67
N SER A 203 1.18 4.01 -17.75
CA SER A 203 0.68 2.67 -17.45
C SER A 203 -0.76 2.78 -16.95
N GLU A 204 -1.71 2.37 -17.80
CA GLU A 204 -3.15 2.33 -17.49
C GLU A 204 -3.52 1.32 -16.40
N HIS A 205 -2.54 0.66 -15.78
CA HIS A 205 -2.81 -0.44 -14.87
C HIS A 205 -2.91 0.10 -13.45
N ALA A 206 -4.09 0.69 -13.17
CA ALA A 206 -4.64 0.61 -11.83
C ALA A 206 -4.49 -0.84 -11.34
N PRO A 207 -4.12 -1.07 -10.06
CA PRO A 207 -3.94 -2.43 -9.56
C PRO A 207 -5.21 -3.23 -9.88
N GLU A 208 -5.06 -4.31 -10.68
CA GLU A 208 -6.17 -5.15 -11.16
C GLU A 208 -6.90 -5.84 -9.98
N TRP A 209 -6.30 -5.80 -8.80
CA TRP A 209 -6.69 -6.52 -7.60
C TRP A 209 -7.65 -5.71 -6.73
N GLY A 210 -8.79 -6.32 -6.36
CA GLY A 210 -9.78 -5.69 -5.50
C GLY A 210 -11.02 -6.55 -5.31
N SER A 211 -11.95 -6.11 -4.45
CA SER A 211 -13.27 -6.74 -4.38
C SER A 211 -14.01 -6.52 -5.70
N ARG A 212 -14.75 -7.52 -6.17
CA ARG A 212 -15.66 -7.40 -7.32
C ARG A 212 -17.09 -7.67 -6.88
N ARG A 213 -18.06 -7.23 -7.68
CA ARG A 213 -19.50 -7.49 -7.47
C ARG A 213 -20.14 -7.99 -8.76
N LEU A 214 -21.24 -8.73 -8.64
CA LEU A 214 -22.05 -9.12 -9.79
C LEU A 214 -22.55 -7.89 -10.55
N ARG A 215 -22.65 -8.06 -11.87
CA ARG A 215 -23.46 -7.24 -12.77
C ARG A 215 -24.95 -7.34 -12.44
N GLY A 216 -25.79 -6.58 -13.14
CA GLY A 216 -27.24 -6.67 -12.97
C GLY A 216 -27.74 -8.09 -13.24
N PRO A 217 -28.79 -8.59 -12.54
CA PRO A 217 -29.27 -9.97 -12.69
C PRO A 217 -29.56 -10.37 -14.14
N THR A 218 -30.14 -9.47 -14.92
CA THR A 218 -30.43 -9.67 -16.35
C THR A 218 -29.16 -9.82 -17.19
N GLU A 219 -28.14 -8.99 -16.93
CA GLU A 219 -26.85 -9.05 -17.62
C GLU A 219 -26.10 -10.34 -17.29
N VAL A 220 -26.09 -10.73 -16.01
CA VAL A 220 -25.46 -11.99 -15.57
C VAL A 220 -26.10 -13.16 -16.28
N LYS A 221 -27.44 -13.24 -16.28
CA LYS A 221 -28.16 -14.31 -16.99
C LYS A 221 -27.81 -14.34 -18.48
N ALA A 222 -27.86 -13.19 -19.14
CA ALA A 222 -27.55 -13.08 -20.56
C ALA A 222 -26.12 -13.53 -20.91
N ILE A 223 -25.15 -13.32 -20.01
CA ILE A 223 -23.76 -13.78 -20.19
C ILE A 223 -23.63 -15.28 -19.94
N LEU A 224 -24.28 -15.82 -18.90
CA LEU A 224 -24.22 -17.24 -18.57
C LEU A 224 -24.86 -18.12 -19.65
N ASP A 225 -25.92 -17.63 -20.30
CA ASP A 225 -26.68 -18.32 -21.34
C ASP A 225 -26.02 -18.21 -22.75
N GLN A 226 -24.86 -17.55 -22.88
CA GLN A 226 -24.18 -17.44 -24.18
C GLN A 226 -23.70 -18.80 -24.69
N PRO A 227 -23.70 -19.02 -26.02
CA PRO A 227 -23.21 -20.26 -26.61
C PRO A 227 -21.75 -20.50 -26.22
N ILE A 228 -21.51 -21.69 -25.68
CA ILE A 228 -20.21 -22.08 -25.14
C ILE A 228 -19.27 -22.41 -26.30
N LEU A 229 -18.15 -21.68 -26.37
CA LEU A 229 -17.07 -21.97 -27.31
C LEU A 229 -16.30 -23.22 -26.84
N ARG A 230 -15.74 -24.01 -27.76
CA ARG A 230 -14.81 -25.09 -27.37
C ARG A 230 -13.48 -24.49 -26.91
N GLY A 231 -12.94 -24.96 -25.79
CA GLY A 231 -11.66 -24.47 -25.25
C GLY A 231 -11.32 -25.06 -23.89
N ASP A 232 -10.26 -24.55 -23.25
CA ASP A 232 -9.88 -24.90 -21.88
C ASP A 232 -10.97 -24.46 -20.88
N SER A 233 -11.53 -25.44 -20.16
CA SER A 233 -12.58 -25.24 -19.16
C SER A 233 -12.23 -24.18 -18.12
N LEU A 234 -10.98 -24.14 -17.68
CA LEU A 234 -10.54 -23.18 -16.67
C LEU A 234 -10.46 -21.75 -17.21
N ALA A 235 -9.88 -21.57 -18.41
CA ALA A 235 -9.83 -20.28 -19.08
C ALA A 235 -11.24 -19.73 -19.35
N MET A 236 -12.17 -20.58 -19.77
CA MET A 236 -13.56 -20.21 -20.02
C MET A 236 -14.30 -19.80 -18.74
N LEU A 237 -14.12 -20.57 -17.67
CA LEU A 237 -14.71 -20.27 -16.36
C LEU A 237 -14.19 -18.92 -15.85
N THR A 238 -12.88 -18.71 -15.90
CA THR A 238 -12.23 -17.45 -15.49
C THR A 238 -12.77 -16.27 -16.29
N LYS A 239 -12.80 -16.38 -17.62
CA LYS A 239 -13.32 -15.33 -18.51
C LYS A 239 -14.78 -15.00 -18.21
N THR A 240 -15.61 -16.02 -17.99
CA THR A 240 -17.04 -15.85 -17.67
C THR A 240 -17.22 -15.22 -16.30
N ALA A 241 -16.46 -15.65 -15.29
CA ALA A 241 -16.48 -15.07 -13.94
C ALA A 241 -16.11 -13.58 -13.94
N ILE A 242 -15.12 -13.19 -14.75
CA ILE A 242 -14.73 -11.79 -14.93
C ILE A 242 -15.84 -11.03 -15.67
N ALA A 243 -16.43 -11.61 -16.72
CA ALA A 243 -17.47 -10.97 -17.51
C ALA A 243 -18.73 -10.66 -16.70
N ILE A 244 -19.16 -11.56 -15.80
CA ILE A 244 -20.35 -11.36 -14.95
C ILE A 244 -20.11 -10.43 -13.75
N THR A 245 -18.91 -9.89 -13.59
CA THR A 245 -18.55 -9.01 -12.46
C THR A 245 -17.95 -7.68 -12.87
N VAL A 246 -18.07 -6.69 -11.99
CA VAL A 246 -17.44 -5.36 -12.10
C VAL A 246 -16.67 -5.05 -10.82
N PRO A 247 -15.68 -4.15 -10.85
CA PRO A 247 -14.99 -3.68 -9.64
C PRO A 247 -15.99 -3.23 -8.56
N GLY A 248 -15.68 -3.57 -7.31
CA GLY A 248 -16.50 -3.27 -6.13
C GLY A 248 -16.70 -1.78 -5.93
N LYS A 249 -17.70 -1.38 -5.12
CA LYS A 249 -17.93 0.05 -4.84
C LYS A 249 -16.67 0.66 -4.22
N VAL A 250 -16.20 1.75 -4.82
CA VAL A 250 -15.26 2.67 -4.19
C VAL A 250 -15.84 3.04 -2.84
N LEU A 251 -15.03 2.96 -1.77
CA LEU A 251 -15.46 3.38 -0.45
C LEU A 251 -15.96 4.84 -0.53
N PRO A 252 -16.96 5.23 0.29
CA PRO A 252 -17.46 6.60 0.29
C PRO A 252 -16.26 7.55 0.41
N HIS A 253 -16.02 8.35 -0.64
CA HIS A 253 -15.03 9.41 -0.61
C HIS A 253 -15.71 10.75 -0.44
N PHE A 254 -14.94 11.75 -0.04
CA PHE A 254 -15.46 13.10 -0.01
C PHE A 254 -15.77 13.58 -1.43
N GLU A 255 -17.00 14.01 -1.64
CA GLU A 255 -17.46 14.66 -2.87
C GLU A 255 -17.89 16.08 -2.55
N GLU A 256 -17.40 17.02 -3.35
CA GLU A 256 -17.76 18.42 -3.22
C GLU A 256 -19.18 18.66 -3.72
N SER A 257 -19.91 19.50 -3.01
CA SER A 257 -21.23 19.94 -3.44
C SER A 257 -21.17 20.68 -4.79
N ILE A 258 -22.29 20.69 -5.51
CA ILE A 258 -22.43 21.50 -6.73
C ILE A 258 -22.10 22.97 -6.45
N ASN A 259 -22.51 23.49 -5.29
CA ASN A 259 -22.24 24.87 -4.87
C ASN A 259 -20.74 25.12 -4.69
N LEU A 260 -20.01 24.20 -4.04
CA LEU A 260 -18.57 24.31 -3.85
C LEU A 260 -17.80 24.21 -5.18
N LYS A 261 -18.28 23.35 -6.09
CA LYS A 261 -17.74 23.27 -7.47
C LYS A 261 -17.96 24.60 -8.21
N GLN A 262 -19.17 25.16 -8.16
CA GLN A 262 -19.50 26.45 -8.78
C GLN A 262 -18.68 27.60 -8.19
N LEU A 263 -18.54 27.67 -6.86
CA LEU A 263 -17.77 28.70 -6.17
C LEU A 263 -16.29 28.67 -6.62
N ARG A 264 -15.72 27.48 -6.74
CA ARG A 264 -14.38 27.29 -7.30
C ARG A 264 -14.29 27.71 -8.76
N CYS A 265 -15.25 27.33 -9.60
CA CYS A 265 -15.28 27.74 -11.00
C CYS A 265 -15.31 29.27 -11.13
N ARG A 266 -16.06 29.97 -10.27
CA ARG A 266 -16.06 31.44 -10.21
C ARG A 266 -14.69 31.98 -9.78
N ALA A 267 -14.11 31.44 -8.72
CA ALA A 267 -12.78 31.85 -8.23
C ALA A 267 -11.65 31.63 -9.26
N ILE A 268 -11.75 30.58 -10.07
CA ILE A 268 -10.80 30.28 -11.17
C ILE A 268 -10.91 31.33 -12.29
N ARG A 269 -12.13 31.74 -12.65
CA ARG A 269 -12.40 32.70 -13.74
C ARG A 269 -12.16 34.16 -13.32
N GLN A 270 -12.10 34.44 -12.03
CA GLN A 270 -11.85 35.78 -11.52
C GLN A 270 -10.38 36.20 -11.79
N PRO A 271 -10.13 37.41 -12.31
CA PRO A 271 -8.77 37.94 -12.45
C PRO A 271 -8.06 38.09 -11.10
N PRO A 272 -6.72 38.04 -11.05
CA PRO A 272 -5.94 38.27 -9.83
C PRO A 272 -6.33 39.57 -9.12
N GLY A 273 -6.47 39.52 -7.80
CA GLY A 273 -6.86 40.65 -6.97
C GLY A 273 -7.54 40.28 -5.65
N ARG A 274 -7.90 41.31 -4.86
CA ARG A 274 -8.54 41.15 -3.54
C ARG A 274 -9.81 40.32 -3.59
N GLU A 275 -10.61 40.49 -4.64
CA GLU A 275 -11.86 39.77 -4.84
C GLU A 275 -11.63 38.27 -5.07
N ARG A 276 -10.67 37.91 -5.94
CA ARG A 276 -10.26 36.51 -6.16
C ARG A 276 -9.77 35.86 -4.87
N ARG A 277 -8.96 36.58 -4.09
CA ARG A 277 -8.47 36.12 -2.77
C ARG A 277 -9.62 35.85 -1.80
N GLN A 278 -10.64 36.71 -1.79
CA GLN A 278 -11.82 36.52 -0.95
C GLN A 278 -12.63 35.29 -1.40
N MET A 279 -12.82 35.10 -2.71
CA MET A 279 -13.48 33.90 -3.25
C MET A 279 -12.73 32.62 -2.87
N TRP A 280 -11.40 32.59 -2.95
CA TRP A 280 -10.61 31.43 -2.52
C TRP A 280 -10.69 31.16 -1.02
N LYS A 281 -10.73 32.21 -0.18
CA LYS A 281 -11.02 32.06 1.25
C LYS A 281 -12.39 31.41 1.47
N GLU A 282 -13.39 31.79 0.69
CA GLU A 282 -14.73 31.20 0.76
C GLU A 282 -14.76 29.75 0.29
N VAL A 283 -14.05 29.41 -0.80
CA VAL A 283 -13.86 28.03 -1.28
C VAL A 283 -13.24 27.18 -0.17
N CYS A 284 -12.14 27.63 0.44
CA CYS A 284 -11.48 26.91 1.53
C CYS A 284 -12.41 26.71 2.73
N ARG A 285 -13.09 27.77 3.20
CA ARG A 285 -14.04 27.68 4.32
C ARG A 285 -15.19 26.73 4.03
N SER A 286 -15.75 26.78 2.82
CA SER A 286 -16.87 25.92 2.41
C SER A 286 -16.41 24.46 2.30
N HIS A 287 -15.26 24.21 1.69
CA HIS A 287 -14.65 22.88 1.62
C HIS A 287 -14.41 22.28 3.03
N THR A 288 -13.76 23.01 3.94
CA THR A 288 -13.53 22.53 5.31
C THR A 288 -14.84 22.20 6.02
N ARG A 289 -15.89 23.01 5.82
CA ARG A 289 -17.22 22.80 6.41
C ARG A 289 -17.90 21.56 5.84
N GLU A 290 -17.90 21.39 4.51
CA GLU A 290 -18.46 20.22 3.84
C GLU A 290 -17.71 18.94 4.22
N HIS A 291 -16.37 18.99 4.26
CA HIS A 291 -15.54 17.87 4.64
C HIS A 291 -15.79 17.45 6.10
N ARG A 292 -15.89 18.41 7.04
CA ARG A 292 -16.28 18.12 8.43
C ARG A 292 -17.66 17.47 8.51
N LYS A 293 -18.65 17.99 7.78
CA LYS A 293 -20.01 17.40 7.71
C LYS A 293 -19.98 15.99 7.15
N TRP A 294 -19.22 15.74 6.08
CA TRP A 294 -19.04 14.42 5.50
C TRP A 294 -18.41 13.45 6.50
N ARG A 295 -17.35 13.86 7.21
CA ARG A 295 -16.71 13.06 8.25
C ARG A 295 -17.65 12.77 9.41
N GLN A 296 -18.44 13.75 9.85
CA GLN A 296 -19.47 13.55 10.88
C GLN A 296 -20.52 12.53 10.44
N LYS A 297 -21.05 12.64 9.22
CA LYS A 297 -21.98 11.64 8.66
C LYS A 297 -21.39 10.22 8.64
N LEU A 298 -20.10 10.08 8.38
CA LEU A 298 -19.42 8.77 8.44
C LEU A 298 -19.31 8.26 9.89
N LEU A 299 -19.05 9.13 10.87
CA LEU A 299 -19.05 8.77 12.28
C LEU A 299 -20.44 8.34 12.75
N ASP A 300 -21.48 9.10 12.39
CA ASP A 300 -22.87 8.78 12.75
C ASP A 300 -23.29 7.42 12.15
N ARG A 301 -22.95 7.18 10.88
CA ARG A 301 -23.15 5.88 10.22
C ARG A 301 -22.35 4.74 10.87
N THR A 302 -21.13 5.02 11.31
CA THR A 302 -20.31 4.04 12.04
C THR A 302 -20.94 3.68 13.38
N ALA A 303 -21.54 4.65 14.08
CA ALA A 303 -22.22 4.43 15.35
C ALA A 303 -23.43 3.49 15.22
N ILE A 304 -24.15 3.53 14.10
CA ILE A 304 -25.27 2.62 13.78
C ILE A 304 -24.81 1.30 13.14
N GLY A 305 -23.51 0.98 13.16
CA GLY A 305 -22.97 -0.30 12.70
C GLY A 305 -22.65 -0.39 11.19
N ASP A 306 -22.60 0.72 10.47
CA ASP A 306 -22.19 0.73 9.06
C ASP A 306 -20.66 0.53 8.92
N TRP A 307 -20.27 -0.72 8.68
CA TRP A 307 -18.88 -1.11 8.45
C TRP A 307 -18.24 -0.45 7.22
N THR A 308 -19.03 -0.02 6.22
CA THR A 308 -18.48 0.67 5.04
C THR A 308 -18.06 2.10 5.39
N ALA A 309 -18.84 2.78 6.24
CA ALA A 309 -18.49 4.09 6.76
C ALA A 309 -17.26 4.04 7.67
N LYS A 310 -17.17 3.02 8.54
CA LYS A 310 -16.00 2.79 9.39
C LYS A 310 -14.73 2.55 8.56
N LYS A 311 -14.83 1.73 7.49
CA LYS A 311 -13.71 1.49 6.58
C LYS A 311 -13.27 2.76 5.85
N ALA A 312 -14.19 3.57 5.36
CA ALA A 312 -13.89 4.84 4.71
C ALA A 312 -13.19 5.82 5.68
N LEU A 313 -13.68 5.90 6.93
CA LEU A 313 -13.10 6.74 7.96
C LEU A 313 -11.67 6.28 8.30
N LEU A 314 -11.45 4.97 8.49
CA LEU A 314 -10.14 4.40 8.74
C LEU A 314 -9.18 4.59 7.56
N GLN A 315 -9.65 4.45 6.32
CA GLN A 315 -8.84 4.72 5.13
C GLN A 315 -8.47 6.19 5.01
N SER A 316 -9.39 7.12 5.29
CA SER A 316 -9.11 8.57 5.25
C SER A 316 -8.07 9.01 6.30
N THR A 317 -7.78 8.14 7.27
CA THR A 317 -6.77 8.36 8.32
C THR A 317 -5.54 7.45 8.18
N ARG A 318 -5.51 6.55 7.20
CA ARG A 318 -4.36 5.64 7.01
C ARG A 318 -3.23 6.42 6.33
N ASN A 319 -2.16 6.66 7.09
CA ASN A 319 -0.89 7.04 6.51
C ASN A 319 -0.28 5.82 5.80
N HIS A 320 -0.08 5.94 4.49
CA HIS A 320 0.73 5.03 3.70
C HIS A 320 2.24 5.27 3.92
N ASP A 321 2.59 6.15 4.86
CA ASP A 321 3.93 6.53 5.29
C ASP A 321 4.84 5.36 5.65
N TRP A 322 4.33 4.17 5.94
CA TRP A 322 5.20 3.03 6.22
C TRP A 322 5.93 2.52 4.96
N ALA A 323 5.33 2.69 3.78
CA ALA A 323 5.90 2.22 2.50
C ALA A 323 6.93 3.21 1.93
N LEU A 324 6.82 4.48 2.31
CA LEU A 324 7.58 5.59 1.75
C LEU A 324 9.06 5.63 2.20
N PRO A 325 9.42 5.30 3.44
CA PRO A 325 10.79 5.07 3.89
C PRO A 325 11.44 3.84 3.26
N LEU A 326 10.67 2.79 2.93
CA LEU A 326 11.19 1.59 2.29
C LEU A 326 11.72 1.89 0.88
N THR A 327 11.05 2.79 0.14
CA THR A 327 11.49 3.21 -1.20
C THR A 327 12.64 4.20 -1.19
N ASP A 328 12.97 4.80 -0.05
CA ASP A 328 14.04 5.80 0.04
C ASP A 328 15.45 5.18 0.12
N ASP A 329 15.54 3.87 0.40
CA ASP A 329 16.77 3.10 0.35
C ASP A 329 17.07 2.70 -1.12
N PRO A 330 18.18 3.12 -1.73
CA PRO A 330 18.52 2.72 -3.09
C PRO A 330 18.73 1.21 -3.25
N SER A 331 19.00 0.50 -2.16
CA SER A 331 19.12 -0.96 -2.08
C SER A 331 17.83 -1.66 -1.63
N TRP A 332 16.69 -0.96 -1.63
CA TRP A 332 15.43 -1.50 -1.08
C TRP A 332 15.05 -2.87 -1.64
N LYS A 333 15.35 -3.17 -2.92
CA LYS A 333 15.07 -4.48 -3.53
C LYS A 333 15.85 -5.59 -2.83
N GLU A 334 17.14 -5.37 -2.60
CA GLU A 334 18.03 -6.31 -1.91
C GLU A 334 17.68 -6.41 -0.42
N SER A 335 17.42 -5.29 0.23
CA SER A 335 16.97 -5.23 1.63
C SER A 335 15.67 -6.01 1.84
N LEU A 336 14.69 -5.81 0.94
CA LEU A 336 13.39 -6.49 0.99
C LEU A 336 13.52 -7.99 0.68
N SER A 337 14.31 -8.35 -0.34
CA SER A 337 14.61 -9.74 -0.70
C SER A 337 15.27 -10.48 0.47
N THR A 338 16.33 -9.90 1.04
CA THR A 338 17.05 -10.44 2.20
C THR A 338 16.14 -10.58 3.42
N HIS A 339 15.31 -9.58 3.68
CA HIS A 339 14.36 -9.61 4.80
C HIS A 339 13.38 -10.78 4.68
N PHE A 340 12.73 -10.93 3.53
CA PHE A 340 11.76 -12.01 3.32
C PHE A 340 12.42 -13.38 3.21
N ALA A 341 13.62 -13.48 2.62
CA ALA A 341 14.41 -14.71 2.64
C ALA A 341 14.71 -15.15 4.08
N GLY A 342 15.11 -14.23 4.96
CA GLY A 342 15.31 -14.51 6.39
C GLY A 342 14.05 -14.97 7.14
N ILE A 343 12.86 -14.67 6.61
CA ILE A 343 11.58 -15.13 7.18
C ILE A 343 11.19 -16.52 6.63
N PHE A 344 11.31 -16.71 5.31
CA PHE A 344 10.68 -17.82 4.58
C PHE A 344 11.66 -18.89 4.06
N GLN A 345 12.97 -18.72 4.22
CA GLN A 345 14.00 -19.68 3.81
C GLN A 345 14.78 -20.24 5.01
N LYS A 346 14.07 -20.68 6.05
CA LYS A 346 14.70 -21.21 7.27
C LYS A 346 15.25 -22.62 7.12
N GLN A 347 14.80 -23.36 6.11
CA GLN A 347 15.24 -24.73 5.83
C GLN A 347 15.97 -24.83 4.48
N ARG A 348 16.85 -25.83 4.37
CA ARG A 348 17.49 -26.18 3.09
C ARG A 348 16.45 -26.72 2.13
N ALA A 349 16.26 -26.00 1.03
CA ALA A 349 15.42 -26.34 -0.12
C ALA A 349 15.37 -27.84 -0.46
N ALA A 350 16.54 -28.46 -0.67
CA ALA A 350 16.64 -29.86 -1.09
C ALA A 350 16.08 -30.85 -0.06
N LEU A 351 16.18 -30.54 1.24
CA LEU A 351 15.62 -31.39 2.29
C LEU A 351 14.09 -31.32 2.30
N VAL A 352 13.54 -30.12 2.15
CA VAL A 352 12.09 -29.91 2.05
C VAL A 352 11.54 -30.62 0.80
N ASP A 353 12.20 -30.47 -0.35
CA ASP A 353 11.79 -31.15 -1.58
C ASP A 353 11.78 -32.68 -1.41
N ALA A 354 12.82 -33.23 -0.78
CA ALA A 354 12.92 -34.67 -0.53
C ALA A 354 11.84 -35.17 0.43
N ALA A 355 11.55 -34.41 1.49
CA ALA A 355 10.49 -34.73 2.45
C ALA A 355 9.11 -34.76 1.78
N PHE A 356 8.75 -33.72 1.03
CA PHE A 356 7.49 -33.69 0.29
C PHE A 356 7.42 -34.80 -0.76
N ALA A 357 8.50 -35.07 -1.50
CA ALA A 357 8.53 -36.15 -2.47
C ALA A 357 8.28 -37.53 -1.81
N LYS A 358 8.77 -37.73 -0.59
CA LYS A 358 8.49 -38.95 0.20
C LYS A 358 7.01 -39.04 0.58
N ILE A 359 6.45 -37.98 1.17
CA ILE A 359 5.03 -37.93 1.56
C ILE A 359 4.13 -38.15 0.34
N ASP A 360 4.40 -37.44 -0.76
CA ASP A 360 3.63 -37.55 -2.00
C ASP A 360 3.65 -38.97 -2.57
N LYS A 361 4.81 -39.65 -2.52
CA LYS A 361 4.96 -41.03 -2.97
C LYS A 361 4.13 -41.99 -2.11
N GLU A 362 4.17 -41.85 -0.80
CA GLU A 362 3.40 -42.68 0.13
C GLU A 362 1.89 -42.48 -0.06
N LEU A 363 1.43 -41.22 -0.13
CA LEU A 363 0.03 -40.89 -0.38
C LEU A 363 -0.44 -41.41 -1.74
N ALA A 364 0.38 -41.28 -2.80
CA ALA A 364 0.05 -41.78 -4.13
C ALA A 364 -0.09 -43.31 -4.16
N LEU A 365 0.73 -44.05 -3.40
CA LEU A 365 0.58 -45.50 -3.26
C LEU A 365 -0.73 -45.86 -2.55
N ARG A 366 -1.08 -45.15 -1.48
CA ARG A 366 -2.35 -45.36 -0.77
C ARG A 366 -3.57 -45.01 -1.61
N CYS A 367 -3.51 -43.92 -2.39
CA CYS A 367 -4.56 -43.56 -3.34
C CYS A 367 -4.91 -44.72 -4.30
N LYS A 368 -3.91 -45.49 -4.77
CA LYS A 368 -4.15 -46.64 -5.66
C LYS A 368 -4.90 -47.79 -4.99
N ALA A 369 -4.81 -47.90 -3.66
CA ALA A 369 -5.50 -48.92 -2.88
C ALA A 369 -6.91 -48.48 -2.42
N HIS A 370 -7.27 -47.22 -2.62
CA HIS A 370 -8.54 -46.65 -2.16
C HIS A 370 -9.41 -46.18 -3.34
N PRO A 371 -10.73 -46.46 -3.32
CA PRO A 371 -11.61 -46.03 -4.40
C PRO A 371 -11.67 -44.50 -4.49
N TRP A 372 -11.47 -43.96 -5.69
CA TRP A 372 -11.62 -42.53 -5.94
C TRP A 372 -13.10 -42.12 -5.89
N ARG A 373 -13.37 -40.97 -5.27
CA ARG A 373 -14.71 -40.38 -5.17
C ARG A 373 -14.65 -38.91 -5.60
N PRO A 374 -15.32 -38.51 -6.69
CA PRO A 374 -15.38 -37.11 -7.10
C PRO A 374 -16.28 -36.31 -6.16
N PHE A 375 -16.13 -34.99 -6.17
CA PHE A 375 -17.05 -34.11 -5.45
C PHE A 375 -18.46 -34.21 -6.04
N THR A 376 -19.45 -34.16 -5.16
CA THR A 376 -20.87 -34.06 -5.51
C THR A 376 -21.30 -32.60 -5.59
N MET A 377 -22.37 -32.33 -6.36
CA MET A 377 -22.94 -30.98 -6.41
C MET A 377 -23.48 -30.51 -5.06
N GLU A 378 -23.99 -31.45 -4.24
CA GLU A 378 -24.48 -31.16 -2.90
C GLU A 378 -23.36 -30.63 -1.98
N GLU A 379 -22.19 -31.27 -2.00
CA GLU A 379 -21.01 -30.82 -1.26
C GLU A 379 -20.57 -29.43 -1.70
N MET A 380 -20.52 -29.19 -3.02
CA MET A 380 -20.18 -27.89 -3.58
C MET A 380 -21.15 -26.80 -3.10
N LEU A 381 -22.46 -27.06 -3.13
CA LEU A 381 -23.49 -26.13 -2.65
C LEU A 381 -23.45 -25.90 -1.14
N LYS A 382 -23.07 -26.92 -0.36
CA LYS A 382 -22.88 -26.80 1.09
C LYS A 382 -21.71 -25.88 1.43
N VAL A 383 -20.58 -26.03 0.72
CA VAL A 383 -19.40 -25.18 0.89
C VAL A 383 -19.66 -23.74 0.45
N ARG A 384 -20.42 -23.54 -0.65
CA ARG A 384 -20.83 -22.21 -1.16
C ARG A 384 -21.44 -21.30 -0.08
N LYS A 385 -22.16 -21.87 0.90
CA LYS A 385 -22.77 -21.10 2.01
C LYS A 385 -21.74 -20.40 2.90
N ARG A 386 -20.50 -20.91 2.96
CA ARG A 386 -19.40 -20.36 3.76
C ARG A 386 -18.64 -19.24 3.03
N TRP A 387 -18.80 -19.12 1.71
CA TRP A 387 -18.13 -18.07 0.93
C TRP A 387 -18.67 -16.69 1.32
N LYS A 388 -17.80 -15.79 1.76
CA LYS A 388 -18.17 -14.43 2.16
C LYS A 388 -18.09 -13.49 0.95
N ASN A 389 -19.09 -12.62 0.81
CA ASN A 389 -19.11 -11.58 -0.22
C ASN A 389 -18.15 -10.43 0.12
N GLY A 390 -17.76 -9.65 -0.87
CA GLY A 390 -16.93 -8.46 -0.75
C GLY A 390 -15.50 -8.75 -0.33
N ARG A 391 -15.02 -9.98 -0.58
CA ARG A 391 -13.60 -10.34 -0.43
C ARG A 391 -12.81 -9.84 -1.63
N SER A 392 -11.54 -9.52 -1.41
CA SER A 392 -10.62 -9.18 -2.50
C SER A 392 -10.39 -10.41 -3.36
N CYS A 393 -10.30 -10.23 -4.67
CA CYS A 393 -9.94 -11.29 -5.60
C CYS A 393 -8.41 -11.46 -5.63
N GLY A 394 -7.96 -12.67 -5.97
CA GLY A 394 -6.57 -12.92 -6.32
C GLY A 394 -6.23 -12.41 -7.72
N PRO A 395 -5.07 -12.78 -8.28
CA PRO A 395 -4.62 -12.35 -9.60
C PRO A 395 -5.49 -12.85 -10.75
N ASP A 396 -6.28 -13.90 -10.52
CA ASP A 396 -7.26 -14.46 -11.46
C ASP A 396 -8.52 -13.59 -11.62
N LEU A 397 -8.71 -12.61 -10.73
CA LEU A 397 -9.88 -11.74 -10.67
C LEU A 397 -11.21 -12.48 -10.47
N VAL A 398 -11.17 -13.75 -10.06
CA VAL A 398 -12.36 -14.56 -9.82
C VAL A 398 -12.86 -14.29 -8.41
N SER A 399 -14.08 -13.75 -8.32
CA SER A 399 -14.71 -13.41 -7.03
C SER A 399 -15.62 -14.52 -6.52
N HIS A 400 -15.81 -14.58 -5.20
CA HIS A 400 -16.82 -15.46 -4.61
C HIS A 400 -18.23 -15.19 -5.16
N GLU A 401 -18.54 -13.93 -5.47
CA GLU A 401 -19.77 -13.50 -6.13
C GLU A 401 -19.97 -14.22 -7.46
N ALA A 402 -18.95 -14.24 -8.32
CA ALA A 402 -18.99 -14.93 -9.59
C ALA A 402 -19.20 -16.44 -9.39
N MET A 403 -18.42 -17.06 -8.50
CA MET A 403 -18.53 -18.50 -8.21
C MET A 403 -19.91 -18.87 -7.65
N LYS A 404 -20.53 -18.00 -6.86
CA LYS A 404 -21.91 -18.19 -6.35
C LYS A 404 -22.96 -18.10 -7.44
N ALA A 405 -22.70 -17.39 -8.54
CA ALA A 405 -23.59 -17.28 -9.68
C ALA A 405 -23.39 -18.43 -10.69
N LEU A 406 -22.14 -18.87 -10.86
CA LEU A 406 -21.78 -19.98 -11.74
C LEU A 406 -22.24 -21.34 -11.20
N LEU A 407 -22.05 -21.59 -9.89
CA LEU A 407 -22.29 -22.93 -9.32
C LEU A 407 -23.73 -23.46 -9.49
N PRO A 408 -24.80 -22.65 -9.33
CA PRO A 408 -26.18 -23.10 -9.55
C PRO A 408 -26.56 -23.28 -11.04
N HIS A 409 -25.73 -22.81 -11.97
CA HIS A 409 -26.02 -22.91 -13.39
C HIS A 409 -25.75 -24.34 -13.89
N PRO A 410 -26.65 -24.97 -14.69
CA PRO A 410 -26.52 -26.39 -15.05
C PRO A 410 -25.19 -26.75 -15.70
N TYR A 411 -24.73 -25.96 -16.67
CA TYR A 411 -23.45 -26.19 -17.34
C TYR A 411 -22.24 -25.81 -16.47
N TRP A 412 -22.13 -24.52 -16.08
CA TRP A 412 -20.99 -24.02 -15.31
C TRP A 412 -20.79 -24.69 -13.94
N GLY A 413 -21.88 -25.12 -13.30
CA GLY A 413 -21.82 -25.92 -12.08
C GLY A 413 -21.09 -27.25 -12.30
N GLU A 414 -21.45 -28.00 -13.35
CA GLU A 414 -20.79 -29.26 -13.69
C GLU A 414 -19.32 -29.05 -14.07
N VAL A 415 -19.01 -28.02 -14.88
CA VAL A 415 -17.62 -27.67 -15.21
C VAL A 415 -16.80 -27.37 -13.95
N MET A 416 -17.37 -26.65 -12.99
CA MET A 416 -16.72 -26.40 -11.69
C MET A 416 -16.49 -27.68 -10.91
N ARG A 417 -17.50 -28.56 -10.84
CA ARG A 417 -17.43 -29.83 -10.11
C ARG A 417 -16.36 -30.75 -10.70
N GLU A 418 -16.31 -30.87 -12.02
CA GLU A 418 -15.29 -31.64 -12.73
C GLU A 418 -13.89 -31.08 -12.48
N LEU A 419 -13.72 -29.76 -12.63
CA LEU A 419 -12.46 -29.08 -12.39
C LEU A 419 -11.93 -29.34 -10.96
N PHE A 420 -12.77 -29.20 -9.92
CA PHE A 420 -12.32 -29.46 -8.54
C PHE A 420 -12.09 -30.95 -8.27
N SER A 421 -12.86 -31.84 -8.91
CA SER A 421 -12.65 -33.29 -8.80
C SER A 421 -11.34 -33.72 -9.46
N ASP A 422 -10.97 -33.09 -10.57
CA ASP A 422 -9.69 -33.30 -11.23
C ASP A 422 -8.52 -32.78 -10.39
N MET A 423 -8.66 -31.59 -9.76
CA MET A 423 -7.67 -31.11 -8.80
C MET A 423 -7.49 -32.06 -7.62
N LEU A 424 -8.58 -32.63 -7.08
CA LEU A 424 -8.54 -33.63 -6.01
C LEU A 424 -7.83 -34.91 -6.48
N TYR A 425 -8.17 -35.41 -7.67
CA TYR A 425 -7.59 -36.63 -8.23
C TYR A 425 -6.10 -36.48 -8.53
N THR A 426 -5.72 -35.39 -9.17
CA THR A 426 -4.34 -35.15 -9.62
C THR A 426 -3.45 -34.58 -8.53
N ALA A 427 -4.04 -33.99 -7.48
CA ALA A 427 -3.37 -33.13 -6.52
C ALA A 427 -2.56 -32.01 -7.20
N LYS A 428 -3.09 -31.46 -8.30
CA LYS A 428 -2.50 -30.35 -9.05
C LYS A 428 -3.46 -29.19 -9.10
N ILE A 429 -3.02 -28.05 -8.62
CA ILE A 429 -3.78 -26.80 -8.68
C ILE A 429 -3.25 -26.01 -9.88
N PRO A 430 -4.12 -25.53 -10.78
CA PRO A 430 -3.71 -24.66 -11.86
C PRO A 430 -3.00 -23.41 -11.35
N GLN A 431 -1.92 -23.03 -12.03
CA GLN A 431 -1.05 -21.92 -11.60
C GLN A 431 -1.81 -20.59 -11.43
N SER A 432 -2.86 -20.35 -12.24
CA SER A 432 -3.70 -19.16 -12.13
C SER A 432 -4.44 -19.05 -10.80
N ILE A 433 -4.86 -20.18 -10.22
CA ILE A 433 -5.51 -20.28 -8.91
C ILE A 433 -4.45 -20.33 -7.79
N GLU A 434 -3.33 -21.00 -8.07
CA GLU A 434 -2.26 -21.18 -7.08
C GLU A 434 -1.55 -19.87 -6.73
N ARG A 435 -1.45 -18.92 -7.68
CA ARG A 435 -0.83 -17.60 -7.47
C ARG A 435 -1.54 -16.81 -6.36
N GLY A 436 -0.98 -16.86 -5.15
CA GLY A 436 -1.37 -16.00 -4.04
C GLY A 436 -0.78 -14.60 -4.17
N VAL A 437 -1.47 -13.58 -3.62
CA VAL A 437 -0.91 -12.24 -3.44
C VAL A 437 -0.56 -12.07 -1.98
N SER A 438 0.68 -11.69 -1.70
CA SER A 438 1.09 -11.24 -0.37
C SER A 438 0.87 -9.73 -0.24
N ILE A 439 -0.09 -9.36 0.59
CA ILE A 439 -0.43 -7.97 0.88
C ILE A 439 0.08 -7.63 2.28
N LEU A 440 0.92 -6.61 2.38
CA LEU A 440 1.37 -6.10 3.67
C LEU A 440 0.23 -5.32 4.33
N LEU A 441 -0.23 -5.84 5.47
CA LEU A 441 -1.28 -5.24 6.28
C LEU A 441 -0.70 -4.86 7.64
N ALA A 442 -0.92 -3.61 8.07
CA ALA A 442 -0.57 -3.17 9.41
C ALA A 442 -1.39 -3.94 10.47
N LYS A 443 -0.70 -4.57 11.43
CA LYS A 443 -1.33 -5.30 12.55
C LYS A 443 -1.83 -4.32 13.61
N ASN A 444 -3.13 -4.28 13.86
CA ASN A 444 -3.71 -3.53 14.99
C ASN A 444 -3.70 -4.43 16.24
N SER A 445 -2.93 -4.06 17.25
CA SER A 445 -2.49 -5.00 18.31
C SER A 445 -3.25 -4.96 19.65
N ARG A 446 -4.40 -4.26 19.79
CA ARG A 446 -4.81 -3.81 21.15
C ARG A 446 -6.17 -4.23 21.72
N VAL A 447 -7.10 -4.84 20.98
CA VAL A 447 -8.51 -4.92 21.48
C VAL A 447 -8.96 -6.32 21.95
N GLU A 448 -8.39 -7.41 21.46
CA GLU A 448 -8.96 -8.76 21.71
C GLU A 448 -8.52 -9.41 23.04
N LEU A 449 -7.27 -9.18 23.50
CA LEU A 449 -6.72 -9.83 24.70
C LEU A 449 -7.43 -9.39 26.00
N LEU A 450 -7.79 -8.10 26.10
CA LEU A 450 -8.45 -7.54 27.28
C LEU A 450 -9.83 -8.19 27.52
N MET A 451 -10.55 -8.52 26.44
CA MET A 451 -11.86 -9.14 26.50
C MET A 451 -11.79 -10.60 26.96
N ILE A 452 -10.76 -11.34 26.51
CA ILE A 452 -10.53 -12.72 26.94
C ILE A 452 -10.13 -12.76 28.41
N LEU A 453 -9.14 -11.94 28.82
CA LEU A 453 -8.71 -11.86 30.22
C LEU A 453 -9.87 -11.53 31.15
N ARG A 454 -10.70 -10.54 30.79
CA ARG A 454 -11.89 -10.17 31.58
C ARG A 454 -12.86 -11.35 31.77
N ARG A 455 -13.01 -12.21 30.76
CA ARG A 455 -13.86 -13.40 30.86
C ARG A 455 -13.25 -14.45 31.78
N VAL A 456 -11.95 -14.71 31.69
CA VAL A 456 -11.28 -15.72 32.51
C VAL A 456 -11.17 -15.26 33.97
N CYS A 457 -10.84 -14.00 34.23
CA CYS A 457 -10.82 -13.44 35.59
C CYS A 457 -12.21 -13.50 36.25
N ARG A 458 -13.29 -13.27 35.49
CA ARG A 458 -14.65 -13.39 36.02
C ARG A 458 -14.98 -14.83 36.41
N VAL A 459 -14.59 -15.81 35.60
CA VAL A 459 -14.75 -17.24 35.94
C VAL A 459 -13.94 -17.58 37.19
N ALA A 460 -12.67 -17.19 37.29
CA ALA A 460 -11.87 -17.43 38.49
C ALA A 460 -12.49 -16.81 39.75
N PHE A 461 -13.00 -15.59 39.64
CA PHE A 461 -13.73 -14.91 40.71
C PHE A 461 -15.01 -15.63 41.12
N ASP A 462 -15.85 -16.01 40.15
CA ASP A 462 -17.15 -16.67 40.39
C ASP A 462 -16.97 -18.06 41.05
N PHE A 463 -15.83 -18.74 40.81
CA PHE A 463 -15.52 -20.05 41.39
C PHE A 463 -14.59 -20.00 42.61
N GLY A 464 -14.12 -18.82 43.03
CA GLY A 464 -13.20 -18.66 44.17
C GLY A 464 -11.84 -19.35 43.97
N ILE A 465 -11.40 -19.47 42.71
CA ILE A 465 -10.17 -20.19 42.36
C ILE A 465 -9.02 -19.18 42.21
N GLU A 466 -7.91 -19.45 42.87
CA GLU A 466 -6.67 -18.70 42.69
C GLU A 466 -6.17 -18.85 41.26
N MET A 467 -5.93 -17.73 40.58
CA MET A 467 -5.69 -17.71 39.15
C MET A 467 -4.33 -17.12 38.80
N TYR A 468 -3.51 -17.94 38.16
CA TYR A 468 -2.26 -17.51 37.52
C TYR A 468 -2.47 -17.40 36.01
N VAL A 469 -2.03 -16.29 35.40
CA VAL A 469 -2.08 -16.07 33.95
C VAL A 469 -0.68 -16.14 33.37
N ALA A 470 -0.39 -17.20 32.61
CA ALA A 470 0.77 -17.27 31.74
C ALA A 470 0.36 -16.89 30.31
N LYS A 471 1.02 -15.87 29.73
CA LYS A 471 0.80 -15.47 28.33
C LYS A 471 1.92 -16.00 27.46
N LEU A 472 1.60 -16.93 26.58
CA LEU A 472 2.50 -17.43 25.53
C LEU A 472 2.09 -16.80 24.19
N ASP A 473 3.05 -16.19 23.49
CA ASP A 473 2.86 -15.63 22.15
C ASP A 473 3.90 -16.22 21.19
N ILE A 474 3.43 -16.95 20.18
CA ILE A 474 4.32 -17.55 19.17
C ILE A 474 4.65 -16.48 18.13
N ARG A 475 5.88 -15.99 18.17
CA ARG A 475 6.37 -14.95 17.24
C ARG A 475 6.26 -15.44 15.80
N LYS A 476 5.52 -14.69 14.97
CA LYS A 476 5.34 -14.96 13.53
C LYS A 476 4.95 -16.42 13.24
N ALA A 477 3.97 -16.94 14.00
CA ALA A 477 3.55 -18.33 13.98
C ALA A 477 3.34 -18.92 12.57
N PHE A 478 2.47 -18.30 11.76
CA PHE A 478 2.18 -18.77 10.40
C PHE A 478 3.33 -18.57 9.42
N ASP A 479 4.27 -17.65 9.67
CA ASP A 479 5.43 -17.47 8.81
C ASP A 479 6.52 -18.48 9.15
N SER A 480 6.56 -18.97 10.40
CA SER A 480 7.67 -19.76 10.94
C SER A 480 7.43 -21.26 10.95
N VAL A 481 6.18 -21.70 10.90
CA VAL A 481 5.82 -23.12 10.94
C VAL A 481 6.42 -23.89 9.75
N PHE A 482 6.92 -25.09 9.98
CA PHE A 482 7.44 -25.93 8.90
C PHE A 482 6.28 -26.58 8.12
N GLN A 483 6.28 -26.40 6.79
CA GLN A 483 5.22 -26.94 5.93
C GLN A 483 5.17 -28.48 6.00
N GLU A 484 6.33 -29.14 6.08
CA GLU A 484 6.44 -30.58 6.25
C GLU A 484 5.74 -31.08 7.53
N SER A 485 5.91 -30.39 8.66
CA SER A 485 5.28 -30.78 9.91
C SER A 485 3.75 -30.78 9.79
N MET A 486 3.18 -29.80 9.08
CA MET A 486 1.74 -29.78 8.79
C MET A 486 1.33 -30.87 7.79
N ALA A 487 2.14 -31.12 6.76
CA ALA A 487 1.88 -32.17 5.78
C ALA A 487 1.83 -33.56 6.43
N LEU A 488 2.75 -33.85 7.35
CA LEU A 488 2.76 -35.09 8.14
C LEU A 488 1.49 -35.22 8.98
N ARG A 489 1.00 -34.14 9.59
CA ARG A 489 -0.27 -34.17 10.34
C ARG A 489 -1.48 -34.42 9.47
N VAL A 490 -1.51 -33.84 8.27
CA VAL A 490 -2.56 -34.13 7.29
C VAL A 490 -2.51 -35.61 6.90
N GLN A 491 -1.34 -36.16 6.60
CA GLN A 491 -1.17 -37.58 6.30
C GLN A 491 -1.64 -38.47 7.48
N GLU A 492 -1.30 -38.13 8.72
CA GLU A 492 -1.70 -38.88 9.90
C GLU A 492 -3.22 -38.85 10.13
N HIS A 493 -3.81 -37.66 10.21
CA HIS A 493 -5.22 -37.53 10.61
C HIS A 493 -6.21 -37.77 9.46
N VAL A 494 -5.89 -37.31 8.25
CA VAL A 494 -6.83 -37.39 7.12
C VAL A 494 -6.69 -38.74 6.42
N ASP A 495 -5.47 -39.22 6.20
CA ASP A 495 -5.23 -40.48 5.52
C ASP A 495 -5.18 -41.68 6.48
N VAL A 496 -4.24 -41.74 7.44
CA VAL A 496 -4.13 -42.93 8.33
C VAL A 496 -5.38 -43.12 9.18
N GLN A 497 -5.84 -42.09 9.88
CA GLN A 497 -7.00 -42.20 10.78
C GLN A 497 -8.33 -42.02 10.04
N GLY A 498 -8.36 -41.11 9.05
CA GLY A 498 -9.58 -40.78 8.31
C GLY A 498 -9.87 -41.68 7.11
N GLY A 499 -8.89 -42.45 6.61
CA GLY A 499 -9.05 -43.31 5.45
C GLY A 499 -9.26 -42.56 4.13
N MET A 500 -8.84 -41.29 4.06
CA MET A 500 -9.06 -40.35 2.96
C MET A 500 -7.74 -39.93 2.29
N PRO A 501 -7.04 -40.84 1.58
CA PRO A 501 -5.73 -40.57 0.99
C PRO A 501 -5.78 -39.56 -0.16
N TRP A 502 -6.87 -39.50 -0.93
CA TRP A 502 -7.04 -38.56 -2.04
C TRP A 502 -7.12 -37.12 -1.53
N GLU A 503 -7.90 -36.91 -0.48
CA GLU A 503 -8.08 -35.63 0.21
C GLU A 503 -6.79 -35.20 0.92
N ALA A 504 -6.11 -36.13 1.60
CA ALA A 504 -4.83 -35.86 2.24
C ALA A 504 -3.78 -35.41 1.21
N ARG A 505 -3.71 -36.08 0.06
CA ARG A 505 -2.77 -35.74 -1.02
C ARG A 505 -3.05 -34.36 -1.61
N ALA A 506 -4.31 -34.05 -1.91
CA ALA A 506 -4.68 -32.73 -2.40
C ALA A 506 -4.40 -31.62 -1.36
N TRP A 507 -4.64 -31.89 -0.08
CA TRP A 507 -4.38 -30.93 0.99
C TRP A 507 -2.87 -30.73 1.24
N VAL A 508 -2.05 -31.78 1.18
CA VAL A 508 -0.58 -31.65 1.23
C VAL A 508 -0.07 -30.78 0.07
N SER A 509 -0.61 -30.97 -1.14
CA SER A 509 -0.29 -30.10 -2.28
C SER A 509 -0.69 -28.64 -2.05
N LEU A 510 -1.85 -28.38 -1.43
CA LEU A 510 -2.29 -27.01 -1.07
C LEU A 510 -1.37 -26.34 -0.03
N LEU A 511 -0.86 -27.11 0.93
CA LEU A 511 0.04 -26.61 1.97
C LEU A 511 1.43 -26.28 1.41
N ARG A 512 1.88 -27.05 0.41
CA ARG A 512 3.15 -26.81 -0.26
C ARG A 512 3.11 -25.47 -0.97
N SER A 513 3.97 -24.56 -0.54
CA SER A 513 4.18 -23.28 -1.21
C SER A 513 5.66 -23.16 -1.53
N ASP A 514 6.03 -23.43 -2.78
CA ASP A 514 7.42 -23.44 -3.24
C ASP A 514 7.98 -22.01 -3.40
N THR A 515 7.12 -21.07 -3.80
CA THR A 515 7.51 -19.68 -4.07
C THR A 515 6.53 -18.69 -3.46
N LEU A 516 7.10 -17.57 -3.01
CA LEU A 516 6.38 -16.38 -2.57
C LEU A 516 6.68 -15.27 -3.59
N THR A 517 5.62 -14.69 -4.17
CA THR A 517 5.74 -13.46 -4.98
C THR A 517 5.36 -12.25 -4.13
N VAL A 518 6.29 -11.32 -3.99
CA VAL A 518 6.09 -10.03 -3.31
C VAL A 518 6.05 -8.94 -4.38
N THR A 519 4.89 -8.29 -4.53
CA THR A 519 4.74 -7.14 -5.42
C THR A 519 4.90 -5.85 -4.62
N PHE A 520 5.87 -5.02 -4.97
CA PHE A 520 6.12 -3.73 -4.31
C PHE A 520 6.57 -2.69 -5.36
N CYS A 521 5.95 -1.50 -5.37
CA CYS A 521 6.25 -0.42 -6.32
C CYS A 521 6.20 -0.85 -7.81
N GLY A 522 5.27 -1.75 -8.17
CA GLY A 522 5.13 -2.27 -9.54
C GLY A 522 6.16 -3.35 -9.92
N GLU A 523 7.06 -3.71 -9.01
CA GLU A 523 8.08 -4.74 -9.21
C GLU A 523 7.65 -6.04 -8.51
N ASN A 524 7.97 -7.18 -9.13
CA ASN A 524 7.70 -8.50 -8.56
C ASN A 524 9.00 -9.15 -8.10
N LEU A 525 9.12 -9.40 -6.80
CA LEU A 525 10.21 -10.18 -6.20
C LEU A 525 9.72 -11.60 -5.98
N VAL A 526 10.36 -12.57 -6.62
CA VAL A 526 10.05 -13.99 -6.44
C VAL A 526 11.09 -14.59 -5.50
N LEU A 527 10.62 -15.19 -4.41
CA LEU A 527 11.45 -15.79 -3.38
C LEU A 527 11.07 -17.25 -3.21
N ARG A 528 12.05 -18.11 -2.97
CA ARG A 528 11.76 -19.48 -2.55
C ARG A 528 11.21 -19.47 -1.13
N GLN A 529 10.24 -20.34 -0.87
CA GLN A 529 9.63 -20.52 0.44
C GLN A 529 9.86 -21.96 0.90
N THR A 530 10.48 -22.14 2.07
CA THR A 530 10.77 -23.46 2.69
C THR A 530 10.07 -23.65 4.04
N ASN A 531 9.43 -22.59 4.54
CA ASN A 531 8.60 -22.58 5.74
C ASN A 531 7.47 -21.55 5.60
N GLY A 532 6.55 -21.59 6.56
CA GLY A 532 5.37 -20.76 6.62
C GLY A 532 4.26 -21.19 5.66
N VAL A 533 3.05 -20.72 5.91
CA VAL A 533 1.84 -21.01 5.12
C VAL A 533 1.05 -19.75 4.80
N ARG A 534 0.11 -19.90 3.86
CA ARG A 534 -0.72 -18.80 3.34
C ARG A 534 -1.65 -18.25 4.42
N GLN A 535 -1.35 -17.05 4.91
CA GLN A 535 -2.23 -16.36 5.84
C GLN A 535 -3.53 -15.93 5.14
N GLY A 536 -4.67 -16.43 5.62
CA GLY A 536 -5.99 -16.16 5.05
C GLY A 536 -6.62 -17.34 4.31
N SER A 537 -5.88 -18.44 4.10
CA SER A 537 -6.47 -19.71 3.69
C SER A 537 -7.26 -20.34 4.86
N PRO A 538 -8.42 -20.96 4.62
CA PRO A 538 -9.22 -21.57 5.69
C PRO A 538 -8.57 -22.84 6.27
N ASP A 539 -7.70 -23.49 5.51
CA ASP A 539 -6.96 -24.70 5.83
C ASP A 539 -5.76 -24.44 6.77
N SER A 540 -5.03 -23.34 6.58
CA SER A 540 -3.82 -23.03 7.37
C SER A 540 -4.06 -23.02 8.89
N PRO A 541 -5.12 -22.37 9.43
CA PRO A 541 -5.39 -22.39 10.87
C PRO A 541 -5.70 -23.78 11.43
N VAL A 542 -6.33 -24.65 10.63
CA VAL A 542 -6.70 -26.01 11.07
C VAL A 542 -5.45 -26.88 11.18
N ALA A 543 -4.61 -26.89 10.14
CA ALA A 543 -3.36 -27.64 10.15
C ALA A 543 -2.38 -27.11 11.21
N PHE A 544 -2.25 -25.79 11.32
CA PHE A 544 -1.42 -25.15 12.35
C PHE A 544 -1.89 -25.49 13.76
N GLY A 545 -3.20 -25.42 14.02
CA GLY A 545 -3.76 -25.76 15.33
C GLY A 545 -3.50 -27.22 15.74
N SER A 546 -3.55 -28.16 14.79
CA SER A 546 -3.23 -29.57 15.02
C SER A 546 -1.74 -29.78 15.38
N VAL A 547 -0.82 -29.04 14.73
CA VAL A 547 0.60 -29.08 15.09
C VAL A 547 0.81 -28.55 16.51
N VAL A 548 0.30 -27.35 16.81
CA VAL A 548 0.43 -26.73 18.14
C VAL A 548 -0.19 -27.58 19.24
N ALA A 549 -1.34 -28.23 18.98
CA ALA A 549 -1.99 -29.09 19.96
C ALA A 549 -1.12 -30.26 20.40
N ARG A 550 -0.47 -30.98 19.46
CA ARG A 550 0.48 -32.05 19.83
C ARG A 550 1.69 -31.51 20.54
N ASP A 551 2.30 -30.46 20.02
CA ASP A 551 3.52 -29.93 20.65
C ASP A 551 3.21 -29.50 22.09
N LEU A 552 2.01 -28.94 22.34
CA LEU A 552 1.53 -28.64 23.69
C LEU A 552 1.26 -29.89 24.52
N ASP A 553 0.62 -30.92 23.96
CA ASP A 553 0.36 -32.19 24.65
C ASP A 553 1.66 -32.92 25.02
N GLU A 554 2.66 -32.89 24.14
CA GLU A 554 4.02 -33.41 24.38
C GLU A 554 4.69 -32.64 25.52
N CYS A 555 4.71 -31.30 25.45
CA CYS A 555 5.26 -30.46 26.53
C CYS A 555 4.54 -30.68 27.88
N LEU A 556 3.21 -30.82 27.88
CA LEU A 556 2.45 -31.12 29.09
C LEU A 556 2.73 -32.53 29.62
N GLY A 557 2.95 -33.49 28.73
CA GLY A 557 3.38 -34.84 29.08
C GLY A 557 4.74 -34.85 29.77
N GLU A 558 5.72 -34.15 29.21
CA GLU A 558 7.04 -33.95 29.81
C GLU A 558 6.96 -33.21 31.14
N ALA A 559 6.19 -32.11 31.21
CA ALA A 559 6.04 -31.31 32.43
C ALA A 559 5.40 -32.08 33.58
N LYS A 560 4.50 -33.04 33.32
CA LYS A 560 3.92 -33.91 34.36
C LYS A 560 4.95 -34.78 35.08
N THR A 561 6.12 -35.00 34.47
CA THR A 561 7.22 -35.75 35.11
C THR A 561 8.04 -34.89 36.07
N PHE A 562 7.92 -33.56 35.99
CA PHE A 562 8.50 -32.63 36.94
C PHE A 562 7.58 -32.47 38.15
N LYS A 563 7.95 -33.08 39.29
CA LYS A 563 7.41 -32.67 40.58
C LYS A 563 8.01 -31.30 40.95
N PRO A 564 7.24 -30.38 41.57
CA PRO A 564 7.82 -29.20 42.20
C PRO A 564 8.91 -29.67 43.16
N LEU A 565 10.07 -29.02 43.16
CA LEU A 565 11.10 -29.32 44.14
C LEU A 565 10.56 -28.88 45.51
N GLU A 566 10.73 -29.71 46.55
CA GLU A 566 10.28 -29.46 47.94
C GLU A 566 10.81 -28.14 48.54
N ASN A 567 11.71 -27.44 47.83
CA ASN A 567 12.37 -26.20 48.23
C ASN A 567 12.10 -25.01 47.29
N ASP A 568 11.17 -25.12 46.33
CA ASP A 568 10.75 -23.93 45.58
C ASP A 568 9.94 -23.03 46.53
N PRO A 569 10.30 -21.74 46.66
CA PRO A 569 9.63 -20.85 47.60
C PRO A 569 8.14 -20.78 47.27
N PRO A 570 7.24 -20.74 48.28
CA PRO A 570 5.85 -20.41 48.01
C PRO A 570 5.81 -19.05 47.31
N PRO A 571 4.92 -18.87 46.31
CA PRO A 571 4.82 -17.60 45.61
C PRO A 571 4.65 -16.47 46.64
N GLU A 572 5.52 -15.46 46.56
CA GLU A 572 5.49 -14.31 47.47
C GLU A 572 4.12 -13.60 47.35
N ASP A 573 3.49 -13.36 48.51
CA ASP A 573 2.13 -12.81 48.68
C ASP A 573 1.84 -11.49 47.95
#